data_AF-A0A4Z1HUZ1-F1
#
_entry.id   AF-A0A4Z1HUZ1-F1
#
_cell.length_a   1.000
_cell.length_b   1.000
_cell.length_c   1.000
_cell.angle_alpha   90.00
_cell.angle_beta   90.00
_cell.angle_gamma   90.00
#
_symmetry.space_group_name_H-M   'P 1'
#
loop_
_entity.id
_entity.type
_entity.pdbx_description
1 polymer ?
#
loop_
_entity_poly.entity_id
_entity_poly.type
_entity_poly.pdbx_seq_one_letter_code
_entity_poly.pdbx_strand_id
1 'polypeptide(L)'
;MSTWPDPHIVFAMLHATPRSLSTDGPRSQFTYRDLRRLGNYSPHSPLRVIALVDFDAFYAQCEMVRLRLDASQPLAVQQWNATIALNYAARGFGFSRGASVEEVKRLCPNIIMQHVATWREGETSWAYRSDAADPAMMKKDKAALDPYRIESRKSINIITKHLPPAPLQRIEKASVDEVFIDLSAHVHSVLVSKYPQLAVDDNVHALLPLPPRNVVLHWETDNLVDLPTSTDDTHLID
;
A
#
# COMPACT_ATOMS: atom_id res chain seq x y z
N MET A 1 44.85 -50.11 -44.44
CA MET A 1 44.20 -50.28 -43.11
C MET A 1 44.67 -49.11 -42.27
N SER A 2 43.89 -48.14 -41.81
CA SER A 2 42.44 -47.96 -41.75
C SER A 2 42.20 -46.44 -41.64
N THR A 3 41.46 -45.88 -42.59
CA THR A 3 40.91 -44.53 -42.57
C THR A 3 39.68 -44.49 -41.66
N TRP A 4 39.64 -43.58 -40.70
CA TRP A 4 38.41 -43.18 -40.00
C TRP A 4 37.87 -41.91 -40.69
N PRO A 5 36.56 -41.80 -40.96
CA PRO A 5 36.01 -40.65 -41.66
C PRO A 5 35.71 -39.49 -40.69
N ASP A 6 35.97 -38.29 -41.20
CA ASP A 6 35.64 -36.98 -40.63
C ASP A 6 34.11 -36.76 -40.70
N PRO A 7 33.42 -36.32 -39.63
CA PRO A 7 32.00 -36.01 -39.71
C PRO A 7 31.80 -34.62 -40.37
N HIS A 8 31.48 -34.63 -41.66
CA HIS A 8 30.89 -33.48 -42.34
C HIS A 8 29.57 -33.08 -41.68
N ILE A 9 29.58 -32.00 -40.90
CA ILE A 9 28.36 -31.32 -40.45
C ILE A 9 27.79 -30.57 -41.66
N VAL A 10 26.74 -31.13 -42.26
CA VAL A 10 25.90 -30.44 -43.24
C VAL A 10 25.00 -29.48 -42.47
N PHE A 11 25.26 -28.17 -42.58
CA PHE A 11 24.33 -27.14 -42.12
C PHE A 11 23.13 -27.13 -43.09
N ALA A 12 22.12 -27.94 -42.81
CA ALA A 12 20.83 -27.82 -43.47
C ALA A 12 20.19 -26.50 -43.02
N MET A 13 20.26 -25.47 -43.86
CA MET A 13 19.33 -24.34 -43.78
C MET A 13 17.92 -24.89 -44.01
N LEU A 14 17.23 -25.23 -42.93
CA LEU A 14 15.78 -25.33 -42.92
C LEU A 14 15.26 -23.90 -43.13
N HIS A 15 14.97 -23.56 -44.39
CA HIS A 15 14.01 -22.51 -44.68
C HIS A 15 12.67 -22.93 -44.06
N ALA A 16 12.43 -22.46 -42.85
CA ALA A 16 11.11 -22.49 -42.25
C ALA A 16 10.20 -21.65 -43.16
N THR A 17 9.40 -22.34 -43.97
CA THR A 17 8.25 -21.73 -44.61
C THR A 17 7.41 -21.04 -43.53
N PRO A 18 7.01 -19.77 -43.72
CA PRO A 18 6.17 -19.11 -42.73
C PRO A 18 4.85 -19.86 -42.71
N ARG A 19 4.66 -20.66 -41.67
CA ARG A 19 3.38 -21.29 -41.38
C ARG A 19 2.40 -20.14 -41.20
N SER A 20 1.41 -20.02 -42.08
CA SER A 20 0.38 -18.99 -41.95
C SER A 20 -0.26 -19.20 -40.57
N LEU A 21 0.02 -18.29 -39.64
CA LEU A 21 -0.58 -18.31 -38.32
C LEU A 21 -2.08 -18.15 -38.54
N SER A 22 -2.85 -19.18 -38.18
CA SER A 22 -4.31 -19.11 -38.14
C SER A 22 -4.71 -17.83 -37.40
N THR A 23 -5.59 -17.03 -38.00
CA THR A 23 -6.09 -15.79 -37.40
C THR A 23 -6.91 -16.00 -36.13
N ASP A 24 -7.17 -17.25 -35.74
CA ASP A 24 -8.02 -17.66 -34.61
C ASP A 24 -7.28 -17.88 -33.28
N GLY A 25 -6.00 -17.52 -33.18
CA GLY A 25 -5.29 -17.57 -31.91
C GLY A 25 -5.73 -16.48 -30.92
N PRO A 26 -5.48 -16.66 -29.60
CA PRO A 26 -5.70 -15.59 -28.63
C PRO A 26 -4.88 -14.35 -29.03
N ARG A 27 -5.47 -13.18 -28.81
CA ARG A 27 -4.85 -11.88 -29.08
C ARG A 27 -5.05 -10.98 -27.87
N SER A 28 -4.15 -10.03 -27.67
CA SER A 28 -4.35 -8.98 -26.67
C SER A 28 -5.62 -8.18 -26.99
N GLN A 29 -6.32 -7.74 -25.94
CA GLN A 29 -7.42 -6.77 -26.07
C GLN A 29 -6.91 -5.31 -26.08
N PHE A 30 -5.63 -5.11 -25.77
CA PHE A 30 -5.01 -3.80 -25.60
C PHE A 30 -4.03 -3.50 -26.73
N THR A 31 -3.91 -2.21 -27.08
CA THR A 31 -2.99 -1.73 -28.13
C THR A 31 -1.76 -1.02 -27.56
N TYR A 32 -0.79 -0.74 -28.44
CA TYR A 32 0.34 0.13 -28.10
C TYR A 32 -0.10 1.54 -27.66
N ARG A 33 -1.22 2.06 -28.18
CA ARG A 33 -1.85 3.30 -27.68
C ARG A 33 -2.24 3.20 -26.20
N ASP A 34 -2.80 2.07 -25.77
CA ASP A 34 -3.18 1.87 -24.37
C ASP A 34 -1.93 1.79 -23.47
N LEU A 35 -0.89 1.09 -23.93
CA LEU A 35 0.40 1.05 -23.23
C LEU A 35 1.04 2.44 -23.14
N ARG A 36 1.02 3.23 -24.21
CA ARG A 36 1.51 4.61 -24.18
C ARG A 36 0.70 5.49 -23.22
N ARG A 37 -0.62 5.31 -23.17
CA ARG A 37 -1.51 6.01 -22.22
C ARG A 37 -1.17 5.66 -20.77
N LEU A 38 -0.82 4.40 -20.48
CA LEU A 38 -0.33 3.96 -19.18
C LEU A 38 0.91 4.76 -18.74
N GLY A 39 1.92 4.88 -19.62
CA GLY A 39 3.14 5.63 -19.35
C GLY A 39 2.95 7.13 -19.12
N ASN A 40 1.82 7.69 -19.57
CA ASN A 40 1.50 9.12 -19.47
C ASN A 40 0.46 9.45 -18.39
N TYR A 41 0.18 8.52 -17.47
CA TYR A 41 -0.86 8.69 -16.43
C TYR A 41 -2.24 9.06 -16.99
N SER A 42 -2.56 8.58 -18.19
CA SER A 42 -3.84 8.92 -18.79
C SER A 42 -4.97 8.28 -17.97
N PRO A 43 -5.95 9.05 -17.47
CA PRO A 43 -7.10 8.49 -16.76
C PRO A 43 -7.99 7.64 -17.67
N HIS A 44 -7.83 7.77 -18.99
CA HIS A 44 -8.52 6.97 -20.01
C HIS A 44 -7.73 5.72 -20.43
N SER A 45 -6.60 5.43 -19.80
CA SER A 45 -5.89 4.17 -20.05
C SER A 45 -6.69 3.01 -19.45
N PRO A 46 -7.08 1.99 -20.24
CA PRO A 46 -7.71 0.80 -19.68
C PRO A 46 -6.72 -0.06 -18.89
N LEU A 47 -5.43 0.27 -18.94
CA LEU A 47 -4.35 -0.42 -18.23
C LEU A 47 -3.98 0.26 -16.89
N ARG A 48 -4.63 1.37 -16.53
CA ARG A 48 -4.26 2.20 -15.37
C ARG A 48 -4.15 1.37 -14.09
N VAL A 49 -3.08 1.60 -13.32
CA VAL A 49 -2.81 0.87 -12.07
C VAL A 49 -2.84 1.84 -10.90
N ILE A 50 -3.87 1.70 -10.06
CA ILE A 50 -4.08 2.53 -8.87
C ILE A 50 -4.02 1.67 -7.62
N ALA A 51 -3.23 2.09 -6.64
CA ALA A 51 -3.27 1.56 -5.30
C ALA A 51 -3.94 2.56 -4.36
N LEU A 52 -4.75 2.06 -3.43
CA LEU A 52 -5.20 2.78 -2.26
C LEU A 52 -4.54 2.12 -1.04
N VAL A 53 -3.87 2.93 -0.23
CA VAL A 53 -3.32 2.51 1.06
C VAL A 53 -4.16 3.16 2.15
N ASP A 54 -4.70 2.35 3.06
CA ASP A 54 -5.50 2.75 4.22
C ASP A 54 -4.84 2.15 5.47
N PHE A 55 -4.56 2.98 6.48
CA PHE A 55 -3.93 2.52 7.71
C PHE A 55 -4.95 1.90 8.66
N ASP A 56 -4.73 0.61 8.92
CA ASP A 56 -5.46 -0.19 9.88
C ASP A 56 -5.65 0.48 11.25
N ALA A 57 -6.90 0.70 11.67
CA ALA A 57 -7.22 1.19 13.01
C ALA A 57 -6.36 2.41 13.45
N PHE A 58 -6.13 3.35 12.53
CA PHE A 58 -5.04 4.31 12.59
C PHE A 58 -4.84 5.02 13.93
N TYR A 59 -5.89 5.61 14.52
CA TYR A 59 -5.74 6.33 15.79
C TYR A 59 -5.36 5.40 16.94
N ALA A 60 -5.94 4.20 16.98
CA ALA A 60 -5.60 3.21 17.99
C ALA A 60 -4.14 2.76 17.83
N GLN A 61 -3.68 2.49 16.60
CA GLN A 61 -2.28 2.15 16.36
C GLN A 61 -1.31 3.27 16.76
N CYS A 62 -1.64 4.53 16.48
CA CYS A 62 -0.85 5.68 16.95
C CYS A 62 -0.69 5.67 18.47
N GLU A 63 -1.77 5.42 19.21
CA GLU A 63 -1.72 5.34 20.67
C GLU A 63 -0.98 4.10 21.18
N MET A 64 -1.13 2.93 20.53
CA MET A 64 -0.39 1.71 20.86
C MET A 64 1.13 1.95 20.80
N VAL A 65 1.60 2.59 19.71
CA VAL A 65 3.03 2.91 19.52
C VAL A 65 3.48 3.96 20.55
N ARG A 66 2.73 5.05 20.72
CA ARG A 66 3.08 6.13 21.67
C ARG A 66 3.18 5.62 23.12
N LEU A 67 2.26 4.74 23.51
CA LEU A 67 2.19 4.16 24.85
C LEU A 67 3.08 2.92 25.02
N ARG A 68 3.71 2.43 23.95
CA ARG A 68 4.54 1.22 23.94
C ARG A 68 3.79 -0.02 24.46
N LEU A 69 2.58 -0.21 23.94
CA LEU A 69 1.71 -1.32 24.32
C LEU A 69 1.90 -2.52 23.39
N ASP A 70 1.78 -3.72 23.95
CA ASP A 70 1.76 -4.96 23.18
C ASP A 70 0.52 -5.07 22.30
N ALA A 71 0.63 -5.63 21.09
CA ALA A 71 -0.46 -5.73 20.12
C ALA A 71 -1.70 -6.49 20.66
N SER A 72 -1.53 -7.36 21.66
CA SER A 72 -2.61 -8.10 22.30
C SER A 72 -3.42 -7.28 23.32
N GLN A 73 -2.91 -6.15 23.80
CA GLN A 73 -3.61 -5.30 24.77
C GLN A 73 -4.79 -4.59 24.10
N PRO A 74 -6.05 -4.83 24.52
CA PRO A 74 -7.19 -4.10 23.97
C PRO A 74 -7.08 -2.61 24.27
N LEU A 75 -7.24 -1.78 23.24
CA LEU A 75 -7.21 -0.32 23.36
C LEU A 75 -8.31 0.31 22.50
N ALA A 76 -8.97 1.30 23.09
CA ALA A 76 -9.90 2.18 22.42
C ALA A 76 -9.44 3.63 22.57
N VAL A 77 -9.55 4.39 21.48
CA VAL A 77 -9.37 5.84 21.51
C VAL A 77 -10.74 6.48 21.73
N GLN A 78 -10.86 7.29 22.77
CA GLN A 78 -12.04 8.08 23.04
C GLN A 78 -11.81 9.56 22.73
N GLN A 79 -12.86 10.20 22.24
CA GLN A 79 -12.98 11.65 22.19
C GLN A 79 -14.24 11.99 22.97
N TRP A 80 -14.05 12.62 24.13
CA TRP A 80 -15.13 12.86 25.08
C TRP A 80 -15.74 11.51 25.50
N ASN A 81 -17.07 11.39 25.41
CA ASN A 81 -17.81 10.17 25.77
C ASN A 81 -17.94 9.18 24.60
N ALA A 82 -17.36 9.47 23.44
CA ALA A 82 -17.49 8.66 22.24
C ALA A 82 -16.19 7.92 21.93
N THR A 83 -16.32 6.63 21.63
CA THR A 83 -15.21 5.82 21.11
C THR A 83 -15.03 6.07 19.60
N ILE A 84 -13.86 6.57 19.20
CA ILE A 84 -13.57 6.98 17.82
C ILE A 84 -12.69 5.98 17.05
N ALA A 85 -11.88 5.17 17.74
CA ALA A 85 -11.10 4.12 17.12
C ALA A 85 -10.83 2.96 18.09
N LEU A 86 -10.59 1.76 17.55
CA LEU A 86 -10.38 0.52 18.29
C LEU A 86 -9.27 -0.27 17.62
N ASN A 87 -8.33 -0.82 18.38
CA ASN A 87 -7.37 -1.76 17.83
C ASN A 87 -8.03 -3.13 17.57
N TYR A 88 -7.34 -4.01 16.86
CA TYR A 88 -7.87 -5.32 16.49
C TYR A 88 -8.17 -6.21 17.71
N ALA A 89 -7.33 -6.16 18.75
CA ALA A 89 -7.56 -6.89 20.00
C ALA A 89 -8.90 -6.51 20.67
N ALA A 90 -9.34 -5.26 20.54
CA ALA A 90 -10.62 -4.80 21.08
C ALA A 90 -11.86 -5.21 20.25
N ARG A 91 -11.71 -5.52 18.94
CA ARG A 91 -12.86 -5.79 18.05
C ARG A 91 -13.65 -7.05 18.41
N GLY A 92 -13.01 -8.03 19.03
CA GLY A 92 -13.64 -9.31 19.41
C GLY A 92 -14.65 -9.23 20.55
N PHE A 93 -14.71 -8.10 21.27
CA PHE A 93 -15.53 -7.94 22.48
C PHE A 93 -16.96 -7.42 22.23
N GLY A 94 -17.35 -7.24 20.96
CA GLY A 94 -18.76 -7.08 20.58
C GLY A 94 -19.35 -5.66 20.74
N PHE A 95 -18.54 -4.62 20.91
CA PHE A 95 -18.99 -3.22 20.85
C PHE A 95 -18.65 -2.56 19.50
N SER A 96 -19.54 -1.70 19.01
CA SER A 96 -19.38 -0.98 17.73
C SER A 96 -18.66 0.36 17.89
N ARG A 97 -18.19 0.94 16.77
CA ARG A 97 -17.71 2.32 16.75
C ARG A 97 -18.80 3.27 17.27
N GLY A 98 -18.44 4.23 18.12
CA GLY A 98 -19.39 5.13 18.77
C GLY A 98 -20.03 4.59 20.06
N ALA A 99 -19.69 3.37 20.50
CA ALA A 99 -20.11 2.87 21.81
C ALA A 99 -19.60 3.78 22.94
N SER A 100 -20.40 3.86 24.03
CA SER A 100 -20.05 4.68 25.19
C SER A 100 -18.88 4.06 25.97
N VAL A 101 -18.14 4.88 26.69
CA VAL A 101 -17.02 4.42 27.52
C VAL A 101 -17.47 3.39 28.55
N GLU A 102 -18.66 3.56 29.12
CA GLU A 102 -19.25 2.65 30.11
C GLU A 102 -19.58 1.28 29.50
N GLU A 103 -20.17 1.27 28.29
CA GLU A 103 -20.48 0.03 27.58
C GLU A 103 -19.21 -0.75 27.24
N VAL A 104 -18.20 -0.05 26.71
CA VAL A 104 -16.92 -0.63 26.32
C VAL A 104 -16.21 -1.25 27.53
N LYS A 105 -16.11 -0.51 28.65
CA LYS A 105 -15.51 -1.03 29.89
C LYS A 105 -16.28 -2.20 30.50
N ARG A 106 -17.60 -2.23 30.35
CA ARG A 106 -18.43 -3.35 30.84
C ARG A 106 -18.14 -4.63 30.05
N LEU A 107 -17.98 -4.53 28.73
CA LEU A 107 -17.73 -5.68 27.85
C LEU A 107 -16.27 -6.12 27.84
N CYS A 108 -15.33 -5.18 28.04
CA CYS A 108 -13.90 -5.45 28.09
C CYS A 108 -13.26 -4.71 29.30
N PRO A 109 -13.31 -5.29 30.51
CA PRO A 109 -12.85 -4.60 31.72
C PRO A 109 -11.36 -4.24 31.74
N ASN A 110 -10.53 -4.96 30.98
CA ASN A 110 -9.09 -4.72 30.87
C ASN A 110 -8.71 -3.78 29.70
N ILE A 111 -9.68 -3.18 29.01
CA ILE A 111 -9.41 -2.26 27.91
C ILE A 111 -8.77 -0.96 28.40
N ILE A 112 -7.77 -0.48 27.67
CA ILE A 112 -7.24 0.86 27.85
C ILE A 112 -8.11 1.84 27.08
N MET A 113 -8.73 2.77 27.79
CA MET A 113 -9.47 3.88 27.21
C MET A 113 -8.55 5.11 27.14
N GLN A 114 -7.94 5.32 25.98
CA GLN A 114 -7.03 6.46 25.76
C GLN A 114 -7.82 7.66 25.22
N HIS A 115 -7.86 8.76 25.97
CA HIS A 115 -8.45 9.99 25.46
C HIS A 115 -7.51 10.69 24.47
N VAL A 116 -8.05 11.33 23.44
CA VAL A 116 -7.27 12.21 22.54
C VAL A 116 -6.59 13.34 23.34
N ALA A 117 -5.50 13.90 22.81
CA ALA A 117 -4.92 15.11 23.38
C ALA A 117 -5.94 16.28 23.38
N THR A 118 -5.72 17.29 24.22
CA THR A 118 -6.59 18.47 24.28
C THR A 118 -5.80 19.78 24.24
N TRP A 119 -6.43 20.78 23.62
CA TRP A 119 -6.10 22.20 23.75
C TRP A 119 -6.86 22.76 24.94
N ARG A 120 -6.14 23.32 25.92
CA ARG A 120 -6.72 23.91 27.13
C ARG A 120 -6.69 25.43 27.03
N GLU A 121 -7.76 26.08 27.47
CA GLU A 121 -7.83 27.54 27.52
C GLU A 121 -6.66 28.10 28.34
N GLY A 122 -5.97 29.10 27.79
CA GLY A 122 -4.77 29.69 28.41
C GLY A 122 -3.45 28.97 28.06
N GLU A 123 -3.49 27.83 27.38
CA GLU A 123 -2.28 27.11 26.94
C GLU A 123 -2.01 27.29 25.44
N THR A 124 -0.72 27.31 25.06
CA THR A 124 -0.27 27.51 23.68
C THR A 124 0.04 26.22 22.93
N SER A 125 -0.13 25.06 23.58
CA SER A 125 0.11 23.74 22.99
C SER A 125 -0.95 22.73 23.44
N TRP A 126 -1.15 21.69 22.64
CA TRP A 126 -1.95 20.54 23.04
C TRP A 126 -1.13 19.61 23.95
N ALA A 127 -1.82 18.87 24.82
CA ALA A 127 -1.20 17.84 25.65
C ALA A 127 -2.14 16.65 25.85
N TYR A 128 -1.56 15.47 26.08
CA TYR A 128 -2.30 14.35 26.65
C TYR A 128 -2.48 14.60 28.15
N ARG A 129 -3.72 14.47 28.65
CA ARG A 129 -4.05 14.76 30.04
C ARG A 129 -4.87 13.64 30.65
N SER A 130 -4.57 13.30 31.89
CA SER A 130 -5.33 12.31 32.65
C SER A 130 -6.73 12.79 33.02
N ASP A 131 -6.94 14.11 33.12
CA ASP A 131 -8.22 14.76 33.43
C ASP A 131 -9.07 15.08 32.19
N ALA A 132 -8.63 14.68 30.98
CA ALA A 132 -9.31 15.06 29.73
C ALA A 132 -10.75 14.54 29.62
N ALA A 133 -11.06 13.44 30.32
CA ALA A 133 -12.40 12.86 30.38
C ALA A 133 -13.25 13.40 31.55
N ASP A 134 -12.74 14.32 32.38
CA ASP A 134 -13.52 14.96 33.44
C ASP A 134 -14.59 15.88 32.82
N PRO A 135 -15.89 15.76 33.18
CA PRO A 135 -16.95 16.63 32.68
C PRO A 135 -16.69 18.14 32.83
N ALA A 136 -15.91 18.56 33.83
CA ALA A 136 -15.51 19.95 34.00
C ALA A 136 -14.50 20.40 32.94
N MET A 137 -13.57 19.52 32.54
CA MET A 137 -12.55 19.79 31.53
C MET A 137 -13.13 19.66 30.12
N MET A 138 -14.00 18.68 29.87
CA MET A 138 -14.67 18.51 28.57
C MET A 138 -15.42 19.75 28.06
N LYS A 139 -15.85 20.63 28.98
CA LYS A 139 -16.53 21.90 28.64
C LYS A 139 -15.57 23.03 28.25
N LYS A 140 -14.32 22.95 28.70
CA LYS A 140 -13.30 24.01 28.54
C LYS A 140 -12.29 23.65 27.47
N ASP A 141 -11.92 22.38 27.41
CA ASP A 141 -10.92 21.86 26.51
C ASP A 141 -11.50 21.62 25.12
N LYS A 142 -10.65 21.67 24.10
CA LYS A 142 -10.97 21.26 22.72
C LYS A 142 -10.12 20.07 22.33
N ALA A 143 -10.71 19.08 21.66
CA ALA A 143 -9.97 17.93 21.16
C ALA A 143 -8.85 18.35 20.19
N ALA A 144 -7.66 17.79 20.39
CA ALA A 144 -6.47 17.97 19.57
C ALA A 144 -6.16 16.66 18.84
N LEU A 145 -6.36 16.66 17.51
CA LEU A 145 -6.02 15.52 16.64
C LEU A 145 -4.66 15.71 15.95
N ASP A 146 -3.93 16.74 16.37
CA ASP A 146 -2.58 17.07 15.91
C ASP A 146 -1.59 15.90 16.02
N PRO A 147 -1.58 15.08 17.11
CA PRO A 147 -0.74 13.88 17.16
C PRO A 147 -0.96 12.96 15.96
N TYR A 148 -2.22 12.64 15.63
CA TYR A 148 -2.55 11.75 14.50
C TYR A 148 -2.19 12.38 13.15
N ARG A 149 -2.33 13.71 13.00
CA ARG A 149 -1.91 14.40 11.78
C ARG A 149 -0.39 14.38 11.60
N ILE A 150 0.38 14.42 12.68
CA ILE A 150 1.84 14.29 12.65
C ILE A 150 2.22 12.87 12.22
N GLU A 151 1.63 11.83 12.83
CA GLU A 151 1.90 10.44 12.47
C GLU A 151 1.45 10.10 11.03
N SER A 152 0.36 10.69 10.57
CA SER A 152 -0.10 10.62 9.17
C SER A 152 0.97 11.14 8.21
N ARG A 153 1.53 12.34 8.49
CA ARG A 153 2.59 12.91 7.65
C ARG A 153 3.85 12.06 7.66
N LYS A 154 4.25 11.52 8.82
CA LYS A 154 5.40 10.62 8.92
C LYS A 154 5.19 9.37 8.07
N SER A 155 4.05 8.71 8.22
CA SER A 155 3.72 7.46 7.52
C SER A 155 3.63 7.66 6.00
N ILE A 156 2.95 8.71 5.54
CA ILE A 156 2.87 9.06 4.11
C ILE A 156 4.25 9.45 3.56
N ASN A 157 5.09 10.12 4.35
CA ASN A 157 6.46 10.44 3.93
C ASN A 157 7.31 9.16 3.76
N ILE A 158 7.11 8.13 4.58
CA ILE A 158 7.77 6.84 4.41
C ILE A 158 7.34 6.20 3.09
N ILE A 159 6.04 6.16 2.80
CA ILE A 159 5.51 5.64 1.52
C ILE A 159 6.15 6.41 0.35
N THR A 160 6.11 7.74 0.41
CA THR A 160 6.67 8.62 -0.63
C THR A 160 8.16 8.36 -0.88
N LYS A 161 8.95 8.09 0.17
CA LYS A 161 10.39 7.79 0.04
C LYS A 161 10.69 6.47 -0.68
N HIS A 162 9.77 5.50 -0.62
CA HIS A 162 9.94 4.19 -1.24
C HIS A 162 9.33 4.12 -2.65
N LEU A 163 8.51 5.10 -3.04
CA LEU A 163 8.05 5.24 -4.41
C LEU A 163 9.19 5.78 -5.30
N PRO A 164 9.18 5.49 -6.62
CA PRO A 164 10.14 6.10 -7.54
C PRO A 164 10.15 7.61 -7.39
N PRO A 165 11.32 8.24 -7.57
CA PRO A 165 11.40 9.69 -7.55
C PRO A 165 10.61 10.30 -8.72
N ALA A 166 10.37 11.61 -8.63
CA ALA A 166 9.86 12.38 -9.74
C ALA A 166 10.72 12.15 -11.02
N PRO A 167 10.10 12.07 -12.21
CA PRO A 167 8.69 12.37 -12.52
C PRO A 167 7.72 11.18 -12.37
N LEU A 168 8.19 10.02 -11.92
CA LEU A 168 7.35 8.81 -11.79
C LEU A 168 6.55 8.77 -10.47
N GLN A 169 6.80 9.70 -9.57
CA GLN A 169 6.05 9.78 -8.32
C GLN A 169 4.70 10.45 -8.51
N ARG A 170 3.60 9.72 -8.26
CA ARG A 170 2.23 10.25 -8.25
C ARG A 170 1.48 9.73 -7.04
N ILE A 171 1.26 10.61 -6.06
CA ILE A 171 0.61 10.30 -4.79
C ILE A 171 -0.42 11.39 -4.47
N GLU A 172 -1.58 11.01 -3.96
CA GLU A 172 -2.66 11.92 -3.58
C GLU A 172 -3.22 11.51 -2.21
N LYS A 173 -3.12 12.41 -1.23
CA LYS A 173 -3.67 12.19 0.10
C LYS A 173 -5.19 12.28 0.05
N ALA A 174 -5.88 11.21 0.43
CA ALA A 174 -7.34 11.13 0.45
C ALA A 174 -7.91 11.54 1.82
N SER A 175 -7.28 11.08 2.91
CA SER A 175 -7.70 11.39 4.27
C SER A 175 -6.51 11.40 5.23
N VAL A 176 -6.74 11.30 6.55
CA VAL A 176 -5.65 11.28 7.54
C VAL A 176 -4.86 9.96 7.48
N ASP A 177 -5.51 8.87 7.12
CA ASP A 177 -4.96 7.51 7.06
C ASP A 177 -4.99 6.91 5.66
N GLU A 178 -5.56 7.61 4.67
CA GLU A 178 -5.69 7.08 3.31
C GLU A 178 -4.90 7.89 2.28
N VAL A 179 -4.29 7.17 1.34
CA VAL A 179 -3.54 7.74 0.22
C VAL A 179 -3.69 6.93 -1.05
N PHE A 180 -3.97 7.60 -2.17
CA PHE A 180 -3.94 7.02 -3.51
C PHE A 180 -2.55 7.14 -4.11
N ILE A 181 -2.13 6.09 -4.83
CA ILE A 181 -0.87 6.03 -5.55
C ILE A 181 -1.17 5.62 -7.00
N ASP A 182 -0.79 6.45 -7.96
CA ASP A 182 -0.88 6.11 -9.38
C ASP A 182 0.43 5.46 -9.83
N LEU A 183 0.40 4.14 -9.94
CA LEU A 183 1.56 3.31 -10.31
C LEU A 183 1.69 3.16 -11.83
N SER A 184 0.83 3.80 -12.63
CA SER A 184 0.73 3.56 -14.07
C SER A 184 2.05 3.72 -14.81
N ALA A 185 2.71 4.88 -14.69
CA ALA A 185 3.97 5.10 -15.40
C ALA A 185 5.14 4.29 -14.81
N HIS A 186 5.10 3.97 -13.51
CA HIS A 186 6.04 3.03 -12.90
C HIS A 186 5.90 1.66 -13.58
N VAL A 187 4.71 1.08 -13.57
CA VAL A 187 4.44 -0.24 -14.16
C VAL A 187 4.81 -0.23 -15.65
N HIS A 188 4.48 0.83 -16.38
CA HIS A 188 4.93 1.00 -17.76
C HIS A 188 6.47 0.94 -17.89
N SER A 189 7.21 1.68 -17.06
CA SER A 189 8.68 1.69 -17.06
C SER A 189 9.26 0.28 -16.82
N VAL A 190 8.71 -0.44 -15.83
CA VAL A 190 9.13 -1.81 -15.51
C VAL A 190 8.79 -2.77 -16.66
N LEU A 191 7.61 -2.64 -17.27
CA LEU A 191 7.19 -3.47 -18.41
C LEU A 191 8.12 -3.29 -19.61
N VAL A 192 8.42 -2.04 -19.98
CA VAL A 192 9.30 -1.74 -21.13
C VAL A 192 10.74 -2.18 -20.85
N SER A 193 11.23 -2.02 -19.61
CA SER A 193 12.55 -2.51 -19.20
C SER A 193 12.65 -4.03 -19.27
N LYS A 194 11.63 -4.75 -18.78
CA LYS A 194 11.60 -6.23 -18.77
C LYS A 194 11.34 -6.83 -20.16
N TYR A 195 10.60 -6.12 -21.01
CA TYR A 195 10.20 -6.56 -22.33
C TYR A 195 10.47 -5.46 -23.37
N PRO A 196 11.72 -5.31 -23.84
CA PRO A 196 12.11 -4.23 -24.77
C PRO A 196 11.31 -4.18 -26.08
N GLN A 197 10.73 -5.30 -26.51
CA GLN A 197 9.82 -5.36 -27.66
C GLN A 197 8.54 -4.52 -27.49
N LEU A 198 8.20 -4.16 -26.26
CA LEU A 198 7.08 -3.25 -25.96
C LEU A 198 7.45 -1.78 -26.16
N ALA A 199 8.74 -1.44 -26.31
CA ALA A 199 9.20 -0.07 -26.54
C ALA A 199 8.94 0.43 -27.97
N VAL A 200 8.75 -0.49 -28.93
CA VAL A 200 8.64 -0.18 -30.36
C VAL A 200 7.20 0.27 -30.68
N ASP A 201 7.02 1.55 -31.03
CA ASP A 201 5.72 2.20 -31.25
C ASP A 201 5.46 2.48 -32.75
N ASP A 202 5.86 1.55 -33.64
CA ASP A 202 5.72 1.76 -35.09
C ASP A 202 4.24 1.81 -35.53
N ASN A 203 3.32 1.25 -34.73
CA ASN A 203 1.89 1.31 -34.95
C ASN A 203 1.09 1.30 -33.63
N VAL A 204 0.66 2.48 -33.16
CA VAL A 204 -0.16 2.67 -31.94
C VAL A 204 -1.47 1.87 -31.92
N HIS A 205 -2.01 1.50 -33.08
CA HIS A 205 -3.25 0.74 -33.21
C HIS A 205 -3.03 -0.79 -33.23
N ALA A 206 -1.78 -1.24 -33.34
CA ALA A 206 -1.47 -2.66 -33.25
C ALA A 206 -1.75 -3.19 -31.84
N LEU A 207 -2.19 -4.45 -31.77
CA LEU A 207 -2.41 -5.15 -30.51
C LEU A 207 -1.05 -5.46 -29.86
N LEU A 208 -0.99 -5.36 -28.54
CA LEU A 208 0.20 -5.77 -27.78
C LEU A 208 0.47 -7.27 -27.98
N PRO A 209 1.75 -7.69 -27.98
CA PRO A 209 2.09 -9.11 -28.00
C PRO A 209 1.56 -9.79 -26.73
N LEU A 210 1.19 -11.06 -26.84
CA LEU A 210 0.84 -11.86 -25.67
C LEU A 210 2.08 -12.07 -24.77
N PRO A 211 1.89 -12.17 -23.44
CA PRO A 211 2.99 -12.46 -22.54
C PRO A 211 3.65 -13.82 -22.90
N PRO A 212 4.97 -13.96 -22.68
CA PRO A 212 5.66 -15.23 -22.90
C PRO A 212 5.02 -16.37 -22.11
N ARG A 213 4.86 -17.55 -22.72
CA ARG A 213 4.19 -18.71 -22.11
C ARG A 213 4.92 -19.32 -20.90
N ASN A 214 6.17 -18.93 -20.69
CA ASN A 214 7.01 -19.36 -19.57
C ASN A 214 6.92 -18.42 -18.35
N VAL A 215 6.11 -17.36 -18.41
CA VAL A 215 5.82 -16.54 -17.22
C VAL A 215 4.83 -17.30 -16.34
N VAL A 216 5.35 -17.94 -15.29
CA VAL A 216 4.53 -18.53 -14.23
C VAL A 216 4.33 -17.45 -13.16
N LEU A 217 3.08 -17.05 -12.94
CA LEU A 217 2.72 -16.16 -11.82
C LEU A 217 2.65 -17.01 -10.56
N HIS A 218 3.68 -16.92 -9.72
CA HIS A 218 3.72 -17.59 -8.41
C HIS A 218 2.98 -16.74 -7.37
N TRP A 219 1.65 -16.78 -7.41
CA TRP A 219 0.80 -16.01 -6.51
C TRP A 219 0.98 -16.36 -5.03
N GLU A 220 1.52 -17.53 -4.70
CA GLU A 220 1.69 -18.01 -3.32
C GLU A 220 2.83 -17.27 -2.58
N THR A 221 3.88 -16.83 -3.29
CA THR A 221 5.05 -16.15 -2.70
C THR A 221 4.93 -14.62 -2.66
N ASP A 222 4.00 -14.03 -3.41
CA ASP A 222 3.89 -12.56 -3.59
C ASP A 222 2.98 -11.86 -2.57
N ASN A 223 2.37 -12.59 -1.62
CA ASN A 223 1.43 -12.01 -0.65
C ASN A 223 2.07 -11.51 0.65
N LEU A 224 3.37 -11.75 0.86
CA LEU A 224 4.06 -11.34 2.07
C LEU A 224 5.45 -10.84 1.69
N VAL A 225 5.71 -9.57 1.93
CA VAL A 225 7.10 -9.13 2.11
C VAL A 225 7.57 -9.84 3.38
N ASP A 226 8.56 -10.71 3.28
CA ASP A 226 9.24 -11.25 4.45
C ASP A 226 9.83 -10.06 5.22
N LEU A 227 9.14 -9.64 6.27
CA LEU A 227 9.69 -8.69 7.23
C LEU A 227 10.92 -9.37 7.83
N PRO A 228 12.09 -8.69 7.88
CA PRO A 228 13.29 -9.30 8.39
C PRO A 228 13.03 -9.81 9.81
N THR A 229 13.06 -11.13 9.98
CA THR A 229 13.08 -11.79 11.29
C THR A 229 14.49 -11.62 11.87
N SER A 230 14.84 -10.39 12.24
CA SER A 230 15.99 -10.12 13.08
C SER A 230 15.49 -9.44 14.33
N THR A 231 15.49 -10.19 15.42
CA THR A 231 15.82 -9.68 16.74
C THR A 231 17.17 -8.96 16.65
N ASP A 232 17.14 -7.70 16.25
CA ASP A 232 18.22 -6.76 16.52
C ASP A 232 17.61 -5.37 16.66
N ASP A 233 17.19 -5.08 17.90
CA ASP A 233 16.80 -3.76 18.37
C ASP A 233 17.99 -2.79 18.29
N THR A 234 18.31 -2.29 17.11
CA THR A 234 19.17 -1.10 16.97
C THR A 234 18.80 -0.26 15.75
N HIS A 235 17.56 0.22 15.71
CA HIS A 235 17.28 1.49 15.04
C HIS A 235 17.08 2.56 16.11
N LEU A 236 18.20 3.14 16.53
CA LEU A 236 18.24 4.47 17.14
C LEU A 236 17.61 5.44 16.13
N ILE A 237 16.46 5.98 16.49
CA ILE A 237 15.89 7.16 15.87
C ILE A 237 16.61 8.33 16.52
N ASP A 238 17.57 8.92 15.81
CA ASP A 238 17.95 10.33 16.02
C ASP A 238 16.88 11.25 15.40
#